data_AF-A0A948SVX4-F1
#
_entry.id   AF-A0A948SVX4-F1
#
_cell.length_a   1.000
_cell.length_b   1.000
_cell.length_c   1.000
_cell.angle_alpha   90.00
_cell.angle_beta   90.00
_cell.angle_gamma   90.00
#
_symmetry.space_group_name_H-M   'P 1'
#
loop_
_entity.id
_entity.type
_entity.pdbx_description
1 polymer ?
#
loop_
_entity_poly.entity_id
_entity_poly.type
_entity_poly.pdbx_seq_one_letter_code
_entity_poly.pdbx_strand_id
1 'polypeptide(L)'
;MNDGIVAKAIAFANTDGEFQYNARWWTGSMTVLVDGVGWRMDVSRGKVGAASPAKGDGLSGSGDDFQVSASSETWGHLLAAVPPSGFVDYIAAAAVGGLVLSPAHPDAERHLATRRFCELLRAAVNGTDPAPKPGGYTRPHGTFDKAVGRYVHLNIGGYDNRVYFEEAGQGIGLLCQHTAGADGRQFRHFLEDERITSKYRVIVYDMPFHGKSLPPVEKAWWAERYTLTPENAMALPVQLAQVLGLDRPVFIGSSVGGMLALDLARFHPDEFRAVLALEGG
;
A
#
# COMPACT_ATOMS: atom_id res chain seq x y z
N MET A 1 0.36 2.36 -27.79
CA MET A 1 1.14 3.57 -27.43
C MET A 1 1.59 4.25 -28.72
N ASN A 2 1.80 5.57 -28.74
CA ASN A 2 2.29 6.31 -29.91
C ASN A 2 3.12 7.54 -29.50
N ASP A 3 3.75 8.22 -30.46
CA ASP A 3 4.62 9.38 -30.23
C ASP A 3 3.92 10.50 -29.42
N GLY A 4 2.64 10.76 -29.70
CA GLY A 4 1.87 11.79 -29.01
C GLY A 4 1.65 11.49 -27.52
N ILE A 5 1.36 10.23 -27.19
CA ILE A 5 1.21 9.76 -25.79
C ILE A 5 2.53 9.91 -25.05
N VAL A 6 3.64 9.50 -25.66
CA VAL A 6 4.97 9.56 -25.03
C VAL A 6 5.41 11.01 -24.82
N ALA A 7 5.24 11.87 -25.82
CA ALA A 7 5.52 13.30 -25.70
C ALA A 7 4.72 13.96 -24.57
N LYS A 8 3.43 13.60 -24.44
CA LYS A 8 2.57 14.10 -23.36
C LYS A 8 3.02 13.62 -21.98
N ALA A 9 3.41 12.34 -21.86
CA ALA A 9 3.94 11.80 -20.60
C ALA A 9 5.27 12.47 -20.20
N ILE A 10 6.14 12.77 -21.16
CA ILE A 10 7.38 13.55 -20.93
C ILE A 10 7.05 14.95 -20.41
N ALA A 11 6.07 15.64 -21.02
CA ALA A 11 5.64 16.96 -20.57
C ALA A 11 5.09 16.92 -19.14
N PHE A 12 4.29 15.91 -18.80
CA PHE A 12 3.83 15.68 -17.44
C PHE A 12 4.99 15.44 -16.49
N ALA A 13 5.93 14.54 -16.81
CA ALA A 13 7.08 14.23 -15.95
C ALA A 13 7.93 15.47 -15.65
N ASN A 14 8.12 16.34 -16.65
CA ASN A 14 8.87 17.58 -16.51
C ASN A 14 8.16 18.69 -15.70
N THR A 15 6.90 18.49 -15.30
CA THR A 15 6.12 19.38 -14.42
C THR A 15 5.62 18.70 -13.15
N ASP A 16 5.79 17.38 -13.02
CA ASP A 16 5.38 16.59 -11.87
C ASP A 16 6.46 16.59 -10.78
N GLY A 17 6.14 17.16 -9.62
CA GLY A 17 7.08 17.29 -8.51
C GLY A 17 7.53 15.96 -7.90
N GLU A 18 6.66 14.94 -7.91
CA GLU A 18 6.97 13.61 -7.39
C GLU A 18 7.98 12.89 -8.29
N PHE A 19 7.74 12.88 -9.61
CA PHE A 19 8.69 12.32 -10.57
C PHE A 19 10.05 13.02 -10.47
N GLN A 20 10.07 14.36 -10.47
CA GLN A 20 11.30 15.14 -10.35
C GLN A 20 12.07 14.83 -9.09
N TYR A 21 11.37 14.70 -7.96
CA TYR A 21 11.98 14.35 -6.69
C TYR A 21 12.60 12.94 -6.76
N ASN A 22 11.84 11.94 -7.23
CA ASN A 22 12.31 10.56 -7.28
C ASN A 22 13.47 10.37 -8.29
N ALA A 23 13.50 11.12 -9.38
CA ALA A 23 14.55 11.06 -10.39
C ALA A 23 15.72 12.06 -10.18
N ARG A 24 15.77 12.78 -9.06
CA ARG A 24 16.74 13.88 -8.83
C ARG A 24 18.22 13.48 -8.89
N TRP A 25 18.52 12.20 -8.62
CA TRP A 25 19.87 11.64 -8.69
C TRP A 25 20.09 10.74 -9.90
N TRP A 26 19.06 10.53 -10.72
CA TRP A 26 19.13 9.69 -11.90
C TRP A 26 19.77 10.46 -13.07
N THR A 27 20.89 9.95 -13.58
CA THR A 27 21.50 10.37 -14.86
C THR A 27 21.75 9.15 -15.71
N GLY A 28 20.90 8.93 -16.71
CA GLY A 28 20.90 7.73 -17.55
C GLY A 28 19.80 7.83 -18.60
N SER A 29 19.11 6.74 -18.87
CA SER A 29 17.99 6.74 -19.81
C SER A 29 16.85 5.81 -19.39
N MET A 30 15.67 6.12 -19.92
CA MET A 30 14.49 5.30 -19.84
C MET A 30 14.09 4.87 -21.25
N THR A 31 13.94 3.57 -21.47
CA THR A 31 13.52 3.01 -22.75
C THR A 31 12.21 2.24 -22.57
N VAL A 32 11.22 2.57 -23.40
CA VAL A 32 9.88 1.96 -23.38
C VAL A 32 9.63 1.30 -24.72
N LEU A 33 9.42 -0.02 -24.71
CA LEU A 33 9.24 -0.83 -25.93
C LEU A 33 7.88 -1.53 -25.93
N VAL A 34 7.22 -1.47 -27.09
CA VAL A 34 5.99 -2.17 -27.42
C VAL A 34 6.29 -3.07 -28.60
N ASP A 35 6.16 -4.39 -28.42
CA ASP A 35 6.49 -5.38 -29.47
C ASP A 35 7.90 -5.18 -30.07
N GLY A 36 8.88 -4.85 -29.21
CA GLY A 36 10.29 -4.70 -29.56
C GLY A 36 10.70 -3.36 -30.21
N VAL A 37 9.78 -2.41 -30.37
CA VAL A 37 10.05 -1.06 -30.89
C VAL A 37 9.48 0.01 -29.96
N GLY A 38 10.08 1.20 -29.91
CA GLY A 38 9.53 2.27 -29.09
C GLY A 38 10.45 3.47 -28.93
N TRP A 39 10.63 3.92 -27.69
CA TRP A 39 11.19 5.24 -27.38
C TRP A 39 12.26 5.16 -26.31
N ARG A 40 13.43 5.76 -26.59
CA ARG A 40 14.47 6.06 -25.60
C ARG A 40 14.40 7.54 -25.22
N MET A 41 14.44 7.82 -23.93
CA MET A 41 14.44 9.15 -23.35
C MET A 41 15.61 9.28 -22.39
N ASP A 42 16.47 10.27 -22.58
CA ASP A 42 17.53 10.56 -21.61
C ASP A 42 16.92 11.18 -20.35
N VAL A 43 17.40 10.75 -19.19
CA VAL A 43 16.99 11.30 -17.89
C VAL A 43 18.20 11.93 -17.24
N SER A 44 18.09 13.20 -16.84
CA SER A 44 19.13 13.91 -16.11
C SER A 44 18.53 14.70 -14.98
N ARG A 45 18.83 14.28 -13.74
CA ARG A 45 18.50 14.98 -12.50
C ARG A 45 17.04 15.44 -12.43
N GLY A 46 16.12 14.49 -12.65
CA GLY A 46 14.68 14.75 -12.59
C GLY A 46 14.05 15.31 -13.86
N LYS A 47 14.83 15.53 -14.93
CA LYS A 47 14.32 15.99 -16.22
C LYS A 47 14.41 14.89 -17.28
N VAL A 48 13.36 14.78 -18.08
CA VAL A 48 13.25 13.82 -19.18
C VAL A 48 13.42 14.55 -20.51
N GLY A 49 14.38 14.12 -21.31
CA GLY A 49 14.63 14.62 -22.66
C GLY A 49 13.57 14.19 -23.66
N ALA A 50 13.69 14.70 -24.89
CA ALA A 50 12.82 14.28 -25.99
C ALA A 50 13.03 12.78 -26.29
N ALA A 51 11.94 12.12 -26.70
CA ALA A 51 12.00 10.73 -27.12
C ALA A 51 12.71 10.59 -28.48
N SER A 52 13.54 9.55 -28.58
CA SER A 52 14.16 9.09 -29.83
C SER A 52 13.73 7.64 -30.12
N PRO A 53 13.66 7.21 -31.39
CA PRO A 53 13.30 5.84 -31.73
C PRO A 53 14.26 4.81 -31.10
N ALA A 54 13.71 3.74 -30.55
CA ALA A 54 14.45 2.62 -29.95
C ALA A 54 13.95 1.27 -30.50
N LYS A 55 14.83 0.26 -30.53
CA LYS A 55 14.53 -1.11 -30.97
C LYS A 55 15.34 -2.14 -30.19
N GLY A 56 14.76 -3.32 -29.98
CA GLY A 56 15.41 -4.50 -29.40
C GLY A 56 15.39 -4.54 -27.88
N ASP A 57 15.46 -5.74 -27.30
CA ASP A 57 15.41 -5.93 -25.85
C ASP A 57 16.82 -5.95 -25.25
N GLY A 58 17.16 -4.97 -24.40
CA GLY A 58 18.38 -4.96 -23.60
C GLY A 58 19.07 -3.60 -23.63
N LEU A 59 19.64 -3.19 -22.50
CA LEU A 59 20.33 -1.91 -22.37
C LEU A 59 21.63 -1.88 -23.19
N SER A 60 21.81 -0.83 -23.99
CA SER A 60 23.07 -0.53 -24.70
C SER A 60 23.80 0.66 -24.05
N GLY A 61 23.92 0.69 -22.71
CA GLY A 61 24.48 1.84 -22.00
C GLY A 61 24.86 1.59 -20.53
N SER A 62 25.31 2.65 -19.86
CA SER A 62 25.80 2.64 -18.47
C SER A 62 24.75 2.11 -17.49
N GLY A 63 25.19 1.52 -16.37
CA GLY A 63 24.33 0.80 -15.40
C GLY A 63 23.15 1.56 -14.78
N ASP A 64 23.03 2.87 -15.06
CA ASP A 64 21.90 3.71 -14.68
C ASP A 64 20.79 3.80 -15.75
N ASP A 65 20.89 3.03 -16.83
CA ASP A 65 19.80 2.91 -17.79
C ASP A 65 18.69 1.97 -17.28
N PHE A 66 17.45 2.25 -17.71
CA PHE A 66 16.26 1.45 -17.43
C PHE A 66 15.50 1.17 -18.72
N GLN A 67 15.10 -0.07 -18.93
CA GLN A 67 14.24 -0.47 -20.02
C GLN A 67 13.06 -1.30 -19.52
N VAL A 68 11.91 -1.01 -20.12
CA VAL A 68 10.67 -1.76 -19.98
C VAL A 68 10.20 -2.21 -21.36
N SER A 69 9.98 -3.52 -21.53
CA SER A 69 9.51 -4.12 -22.79
C SER A 69 8.33 -5.06 -22.53
N ALA A 70 7.29 -4.95 -23.35
CA ALA A 70 6.14 -5.84 -23.29
C ALA A 70 5.36 -5.85 -24.61
N SER A 71 4.40 -6.78 -24.73
CA SER A 71 3.50 -6.83 -25.88
C SER A 71 2.51 -5.66 -25.87
N SER A 72 1.95 -5.34 -27.04
CA SER A 72 0.83 -4.38 -27.14
C SER A 72 -0.34 -4.72 -26.21
N GLU A 73 -0.62 -6.00 -25.99
CA GLU A 73 -1.69 -6.47 -25.09
C GLU A 73 -1.39 -6.12 -23.63
N THR A 74 -0.18 -6.44 -23.13
CA THR A 74 0.24 -6.09 -21.77
C THR A 74 0.19 -4.58 -21.54
N TRP A 75 0.67 -3.78 -22.49
CA TRP A 75 0.58 -2.32 -22.40
C TRP A 75 -0.87 -1.83 -22.35
N GLY A 76 -1.80 -2.52 -23.03
CA GLY A 76 -3.24 -2.27 -22.93
C GLY A 76 -3.77 -2.45 -21.50
N HIS A 77 -3.36 -3.52 -20.81
CA HIS A 77 -3.73 -3.74 -19.41
C HIS A 77 -3.12 -2.69 -18.47
N LEU A 78 -1.81 -2.44 -18.60
CA LEU A 78 -1.05 -1.52 -17.73
C LEU A 78 -1.57 -0.08 -17.80
N LEU A 79 -1.99 0.35 -18.99
CA LEU A 79 -2.42 1.73 -19.28
C LEU A 79 -3.95 1.90 -19.28
N ALA A 80 -4.73 0.88 -18.93
CA ALA A 80 -6.17 1.02 -18.73
C ALA A 80 -6.48 2.04 -17.61
N ALA A 81 -7.60 2.74 -17.71
CA ALA A 81 -8.04 3.70 -16.68
C ALA A 81 -8.14 3.08 -15.28
N VAL A 82 -8.59 1.82 -15.23
CA VAL A 82 -8.57 0.95 -14.06
C VAL A 82 -7.81 -0.32 -14.45
N PRO A 83 -6.51 -0.42 -14.14
CA PRO A 83 -5.73 -1.60 -14.51
C PRO A 83 -6.24 -2.86 -13.81
N PRO A 84 -6.20 -4.03 -14.46
CA PRO A 84 -6.47 -5.30 -13.80
C PRO A 84 -5.42 -5.61 -12.73
N SER A 85 -5.76 -6.52 -11.81
CA SER A 85 -4.83 -6.97 -10.75
C SER A 85 -3.51 -7.45 -11.35
N GLY A 86 -2.39 -7.04 -10.75
CA GLY A 86 -1.04 -7.33 -11.24
C GLY A 86 -0.51 -6.34 -12.29
N PHE A 87 -1.31 -5.41 -12.82
CA PHE A 87 -0.89 -4.44 -13.84
C PHE A 87 -0.93 -2.99 -13.32
N VAL A 88 -0.63 -2.79 -12.04
CA VAL A 88 -0.66 -1.46 -11.40
C VAL A 88 0.59 -0.63 -11.69
N ASP A 89 1.74 -1.28 -11.84
CA ASP A 89 3.02 -0.68 -12.23
C ASP A 89 3.91 -1.72 -12.94
N TYR A 90 5.11 -1.31 -13.33
CA TYR A 90 6.08 -2.14 -14.03
C TYR A 90 6.55 -3.36 -13.26
N ILE A 91 6.75 -3.27 -11.93
CA ILE A 91 7.24 -4.39 -11.12
C ILE A 91 6.14 -5.41 -10.93
N ALA A 92 4.93 -4.96 -10.60
CA ALA A 92 3.78 -5.85 -10.48
C ALA A 92 3.52 -6.60 -11.79
N ALA A 93 3.60 -5.90 -12.93
CA ALA A 93 3.38 -6.51 -14.25
C ALA A 93 4.49 -7.50 -14.63
N ALA A 94 5.75 -7.22 -14.23
CA ALA A 94 6.86 -8.14 -14.40
C ALA A 94 6.68 -9.40 -13.55
N ALA A 95 6.20 -9.26 -12.30
CA ALA A 95 6.00 -10.38 -11.37
C ALA A 95 4.92 -11.37 -11.86
N VAL A 96 3.91 -10.91 -12.60
CA VAL A 96 2.89 -11.77 -13.21
C VAL A 96 3.27 -12.25 -14.63
N GLY A 97 4.49 -12.00 -15.08
CA GLY A 97 5.05 -12.48 -16.35
C GLY A 97 4.60 -11.72 -17.60
N GLY A 98 3.96 -10.55 -17.45
CA GLY A 98 3.46 -9.77 -18.59
C GLY A 98 4.49 -8.85 -19.25
N LEU A 99 5.63 -8.62 -18.61
CA LEU A 99 6.55 -7.53 -18.93
C LEU A 99 8.00 -7.88 -18.54
N VAL A 100 8.98 -7.36 -19.29
CA VAL A 100 10.42 -7.54 -19.05
C VAL A 100 11.05 -6.22 -18.61
N LEU A 101 11.80 -6.26 -17.51
CA LEU A 101 12.58 -5.15 -16.98
C LEU A 101 14.08 -5.38 -17.15
N SER A 102 14.80 -4.32 -17.51
CA SER A 102 16.26 -4.30 -17.54
C SER A 102 16.75 -3.02 -16.85
N PRO A 103 17.48 -3.10 -15.72
CA PRO A 103 17.73 -4.33 -14.94
C PRO A 103 16.43 -4.92 -14.37
N ALA A 104 16.41 -6.24 -14.11
CA ALA A 104 15.25 -6.93 -13.55
C ALA A 104 14.85 -6.39 -12.16
N HIS A 105 15.82 -5.89 -11.40
CA HIS A 105 15.65 -5.27 -10.09
C HIS A 105 16.27 -3.87 -10.11
N PRO A 106 15.51 -2.84 -10.54
CA PRO A 106 15.97 -1.46 -10.41
C PRO A 106 16.19 -1.12 -8.92
N ASP A 107 17.09 -0.18 -8.65
CA ASP A 107 17.23 0.34 -7.29
C ASP A 107 15.97 1.11 -6.87
N ALA A 108 15.87 1.43 -5.58
CA ALA A 108 14.69 2.08 -5.02
C ALA A 108 14.40 3.44 -5.68
N GLU A 109 15.43 4.20 -6.06
CA GLU A 109 15.28 5.51 -6.68
C GLU A 109 14.66 5.38 -8.09
N ARG A 110 15.24 4.53 -8.93
CA ARG A 110 14.72 4.23 -10.28
C ARG A 110 13.34 3.59 -10.21
N HIS A 111 13.08 2.72 -9.24
CA HIS A 111 11.76 2.13 -9.07
C HIS A 111 10.67 3.18 -8.85
N LEU A 112 10.87 4.11 -7.91
CA LEU A 112 9.87 5.15 -7.62
C LEU A 112 9.66 6.10 -8.80
N ALA A 113 10.73 6.51 -9.48
CA ALA A 113 10.65 7.38 -10.66
C ALA A 113 9.92 6.70 -11.83
N THR A 114 10.29 5.45 -12.14
CA THR A 114 9.69 4.69 -13.25
C THR A 114 8.25 4.29 -12.96
N ARG A 115 7.92 3.94 -11.72
CA ARG A 115 6.53 3.76 -11.26
C ARG A 115 5.71 5.02 -11.51
N ARG A 116 6.19 6.19 -11.08
CA ARG A 116 5.47 7.45 -11.32
C ARG A 116 5.32 7.73 -12.81
N PHE A 117 6.36 7.49 -13.62
CA PHE A 117 6.27 7.64 -15.08
C PHE A 117 5.21 6.71 -15.71
N CYS A 118 5.04 5.48 -15.22
CA CYS A 118 3.96 4.58 -15.64
C CYS A 118 2.57 5.22 -15.40
N GLU A 119 2.37 5.88 -14.27
CA GLU A 119 1.12 6.59 -13.96
C GLU A 119 0.91 7.81 -14.88
N LEU A 120 1.98 8.55 -15.20
CA LEU A 120 1.92 9.68 -16.13
C LEU A 120 1.61 9.23 -17.57
N LEU A 121 2.16 8.09 -18.00
CA LEU A 121 1.78 7.45 -19.27
C LEU A 121 0.31 7.06 -19.27
N ARG A 122 -0.18 6.45 -18.19
CA ARG A 122 -1.60 6.11 -18.03
C ARG A 122 -2.48 7.36 -18.10
N ALA A 123 -2.09 8.46 -17.45
CA ALA A 123 -2.81 9.72 -17.52
C ALA A 123 -2.81 10.31 -18.94
N ALA A 124 -1.67 10.22 -19.65
CA ALA A 124 -1.56 10.65 -21.04
C ALA A 124 -2.51 9.88 -21.97
N VAL A 125 -2.57 8.54 -21.83
CA VAL A 125 -3.48 7.65 -22.59
C VAL A 125 -4.94 7.95 -22.30
N ASN A 126 -5.31 8.09 -21.03
CA ASN A 126 -6.70 8.23 -20.61
C ASN A 126 -7.20 9.69 -20.63
N GLY A 127 -6.33 10.65 -20.97
CA GLY A 127 -6.68 12.06 -20.99
C GLY A 127 -6.98 12.65 -19.60
N THR A 128 -6.48 12.02 -18.54
CA THR A 128 -6.69 12.47 -17.16
C THR A 128 -5.59 13.42 -16.71
N ASP A 129 -5.92 14.25 -15.71
CA ASP A 129 -4.96 15.09 -15.03
C ASP A 129 -4.16 14.25 -14.02
N PRO A 130 -2.82 14.14 -14.17
CA PRO A 130 -1.98 13.37 -13.26
C PRO A 130 -1.73 14.07 -11.92
N ALA A 131 -2.08 15.36 -11.78
CA ALA A 131 -1.85 16.10 -10.56
C ALA A 131 -2.60 15.43 -9.39
N PRO A 132 -1.95 15.27 -8.22
CA PRO A 132 -2.64 14.84 -7.02
C PRO A 132 -3.82 15.75 -6.77
N LYS A 133 -5.04 15.20 -6.86
CA LYS A 133 -6.24 15.95 -6.52
C LYS A 133 -6.45 15.84 -5.02
N PRO A 134 -6.67 16.97 -4.30
CA PRO A 134 -7.10 16.90 -2.92
C PRO A 134 -8.27 15.93 -2.79
N GLY A 135 -8.11 14.92 -1.93
CA GLY A 135 -9.13 13.89 -1.74
C GLY A 135 -10.44 14.50 -1.23
N GLY A 136 -11.57 13.98 -1.71
CA GLY A 136 -12.92 14.51 -1.50
C GLY A 136 -13.52 14.29 -0.11
N TYR A 137 -12.74 14.40 0.97
CA TYR A 137 -13.31 14.47 2.32
C TYR A 137 -13.76 15.90 2.60
N THR A 138 -14.88 16.29 1.99
CA THR A 138 -15.55 17.53 2.36
C THR A 138 -16.62 17.21 3.40
N ARG A 139 -16.28 17.44 4.67
CA ARG A 139 -17.27 17.49 5.74
C ARG A 139 -17.58 18.95 6.05
N PRO A 140 -18.86 19.32 6.26
CA PRO A 140 -19.19 20.65 6.72
C PRO A 140 -18.44 20.98 8.03
N HIS A 141 -18.01 22.23 8.18
CA HIS A 141 -17.43 22.68 9.44
C HIS A 141 -18.38 22.38 10.61
N GLY A 142 -17.84 21.84 11.70
CA GLY A 142 -18.61 21.51 12.91
C GLY A 142 -19.27 20.13 12.92
N THR A 143 -19.07 19.29 11.90
CA THR A 143 -19.52 17.89 11.95
C THR A 143 -18.47 16.96 12.54
N PHE A 144 -18.92 15.88 13.19
CA PHE A 144 -18.07 14.84 13.75
C PHE A 144 -17.88 13.69 12.76
N ASP A 145 -16.74 13.01 12.87
CA ASP A 145 -16.52 11.69 12.27
C ASP A 145 -17.42 10.65 12.97
N LYS A 146 -17.71 9.54 12.29
CA LYS A 146 -18.56 8.46 12.83
C LYS A 146 -17.83 7.63 13.88
N ALA A 147 -16.50 7.53 13.75
CA ALA A 147 -15.67 6.75 14.66
C ALA A 147 -15.80 7.21 16.12
N VAL A 148 -15.99 6.26 17.03
CA VAL A 148 -15.96 6.49 18.48
C VAL A 148 -14.76 5.75 19.09
N GLY A 149 -13.89 6.48 19.76
CA GLY A 149 -12.71 5.94 20.43
C GLY A 149 -12.95 5.59 21.89
N ARG A 150 -12.47 4.43 22.34
CA ARG A 150 -12.56 3.94 23.73
C ARG A 150 -11.27 3.25 24.16
N TYR A 151 -11.14 3.06 25.47
CA TYR A 151 -10.12 2.20 26.06
C TYR A 151 -10.75 0.96 26.66
N VAL A 152 -10.08 -0.17 26.53
CA VAL A 152 -10.42 -1.45 27.14
C VAL A 152 -9.19 -2.00 27.84
N HIS A 153 -9.40 -2.72 28.94
CA HIS A 153 -8.37 -3.36 29.72
C HIS A 153 -8.36 -4.86 29.40
N LEU A 154 -7.23 -5.37 28.91
CA LEU A 154 -7.04 -6.76 28.49
C LEU A 154 -5.87 -7.39 29.25
N ASN A 155 -6.05 -8.60 29.75
CA ASN A 155 -5.02 -9.30 30.52
C ASN A 155 -4.14 -10.13 29.58
N ILE A 156 -3.08 -9.53 29.05
CA ILE A 156 -2.21 -10.14 28.03
C ILE A 156 -0.80 -10.30 28.61
N GLY A 157 -0.23 -11.49 28.47
CA GLY A 157 1.12 -11.78 28.98
C GLY A 157 1.25 -11.64 30.50
N GLY A 158 0.14 -11.75 31.25
CA GLY A 158 0.12 -11.61 32.71
C GLY A 158 0.04 -10.19 33.24
N TYR A 159 -0.20 -9.19 32.37
CA TYR A 159 -0.31 -7.78 32.76
C TYR A 159 -1.61 -7.15 32.26
N ASP A 160 -2.08 -6.12 32.96
CA ASP A 160 -3.15 -5.27 32.46
C ASP A 160 -2.66 -4.37 31.32
N ASN A 161 -3.23 -4.58 30.12
CA ASN A 161 -2.95 -3.79 28.93
C ASN A 161 -4.13 -2.87 28.64
N ARG A 162 -3.92 -1.57 28.83
CA ARG A 162 -4.90 -0.53 28.47
C ARG A 162 -4.84 -0.25 26.96
N VAL A 163 -5.70 -0.92 26.21
CA VAL A 163 -5.76 -0.89 24.75
C VAL A 163 -6.78 0.14 24.28
N TYR A 164 -6.34 1.06 23.41
CA TYR A 164 -7.21 1.96 22.67
C TYR A 164 -7.78 1.27 21.43
N PHE A 165 -9.06 1.54 21.13
CA PHE A 165 -9.65 1.21 19.85
C PHE A 165 -10.66 2.27 19.42
N GLU A 166 -10.82 2.41 18.10
CA GLU A 166 -11.90 3.16 17.45
C GLU A 166 -12.87 2.17 16.83
N GLU A 167 -14.17 2.48 16.89
CA GLU A 167 -15.20 1.68 16.24
C GLU A 167 -16.22 2.52 15.48
N ALA A 168 -16.76 1.94 14.40
CA ALA A 168 -17.86 2.51 13.63
C ALA A 168 -18.64 1.40 12.90
N GLY A 169 -19.89 1.70 12.57
CA GLY A 169 -20.75 0.78 11.82
C GLY A 169 -21.41 -0.30 12.68
N GLN A 170 -21.99 -1.29 12.01
CA GLN A 170 -22.80 -2.34 12.62
C GLN A 170 -22.73 -3.64 11.81
N GLY A 171 -23.13 -4.75 12.41
CA GLY A 171 -23.14 -6.07 11.76
C GLY A 171 -21.97 -6.95 12.19
N ILE A 172 -21.32 -7.63 11.24
CA ILE A 172 -20.23 -8.57 11.54
C ILE A 172 -19.04 -7.80 12.11
N GLY A 173 -18.47 -8.25 13.22
CA GLY A 173 -17.26 -7.63 13.77
C GLY A 173 -16.09 -7.75 12.80
N LEU A 174 -15.40 -6.64 12.55
CA LEU A 174 -14.19 -6.59 11.72
C LEU A 174 -13.05 -6.00 12.55
N LEU A 175 -12.12 -6.85 12.99
CA LEU A 175 -10.93 -6.46 13.75
C LEU A 175 -9.79 -6.10 12.81
N CYS A 176 -9.30 -4.87 12.90
CA CYS A 176 -8.26 -4.33 12.01
C CYS A 176 -6.93 -4.13 12.75
N GLN A 177 -5.89 -4.86 12.35
CA GLN A 177 -4.54 -4.83 12.93
C GLN A 177 -3.56 -4.06 12.05
N HIS A 178 -2.96 -3.00 12.60
CA HIS A 178 -1.94 -2.19 11.94
C HIS A 178 -0.58 -2.91 11.80
N THR A 179 0.30 -2.37 10.97
CA THR A 179 1.68 -2.84 10.80
C THR A 179 2.57 -2.50 12.01
N ALA A 180 3.73 -3.14 12.14
CA ALA A 180 4.71 -2.79 13.19
C ALA A 180 5.14 -1.31 13.09
N GLY A 181 5.25 -0.64 14.24
CA GLY A 181 5.66 0.78 14.32
C GLY A 181 4.61 1.78 13.82
N ALA A 182 3.41 1.32 13.45
CA ALA A 182 2.27 2.15 13.06
C ALA A 182 1.16 2.13 14.13
N ASP A 183 -0.04 2.55 13.77
CA ASP A 183 -1.23 2.55 14.62
C ASP A 183 -2.50 2.49 13.75
N GLY A 184 -3.67 2.50 14.41
CA GLY A 184 -4.98 2.37 13.81
C GLY A 184 -5.31 3.36 12.69
N ARG A 185 -4.57 4.48 12.54
CA ARG A 185 -4.78 5.42 11.44
C ARG A 185 -4.67 4.78 10.05
N GLN A 186 -3.97 3.65 9.92
CA GLN A 186 -3.92 2.87 8.67
C GLN A 186 -5.30 2.40 8.18
N PHE A 187 -6.26 2.23 9.10
CA PHE A 187 -7.63 1.82 8.78
C PHE A 187 -8.66 2.94 8.94
N ARG A 188 -8.23 4.22 9.09
CA ARG A 188 -9.15 5.35 9.31
C ARG A 188 -10.29 5.41 8.29
N HIS A 189 -9.99 5.15 7.02
CA HIS A 189 -11.00 5.21 5.97
C HIS A 189 -12.06 4.11 6.09
N PHE A 190 -11.75 2.97 6.70
CA PHE A 190 -12.74 1.91 6.91
C PHE A 190 -13.82 2.34 7.91
N LEU A 191 -13.46 3.16 8.90
CA LEU A 191 -14.40 3.68 9.90
C LEU A 191 -15.41 4.67 9.30
N GLU A 192 -15.10 5.27 8.14
CA GLU A 192 -15.95 6.30 7.51
C GLU A 192 -16.55 5.86 6.17
N ASP A 193 -16.22 4.68 5.67
CA ASP A 193 -16.76 4.15 4.41
C ASP A 193 -18.07 3.40 4.65
N GLU A 194 -19.18 3.95 4.16
CA GLU A 194 -20.51 3.34 4.28
C GLU A 194 -20.64 2.00 3.55
N ARG A 195 -19.81 1.75 2.53
CA ARG A 195 -19.79 0.44 1.84
C ARG A 195 -19.32 -0.69 2.76
N ILE A 196 -18.53 -0.34 3.78
CA ILE A 196 -17.99 -1.23 4.80
C ILE A 196 -18.86 -1.17 6.06
N THR A 197 -19.03 0.02 6.65
CA THR A 197 -19.69 0.21 7.96
C THR A 197 -21.18 -0.12 7.98
N SER A 198 -21.85 -0.18 6.82
CA SER A 198 -23.24 -0.67 6.73
C SER A 198 -23.37 -2.18 6.95
N LYS A 199 -22.28 -2.94 6.85
CA LYS A 199 -22.24 -4.41 6.93
C LYS A 199 -21.37 -4.93 8.08
N TYR A 200 -20.35 -4.15 8.45
CA TYR A 200 -19.37 -4.51 9.47
C TYR A 200 -19.35 -3.49 10.60
N ARG A 201 -19.28 -3.99 11.85
CA ARG A 201 -18.83 -3.21 13.00
C ARG A 201 -17.30 -3.21 12.94
N VAL A 202 -16.74 -2.16 12.35
CA VAL A 202 -15.30 -1.99 12.18
C VAL A 202 -14.69 -1.60 13.51
N ILE A 203 -13.66 -2.31 13.94
CA ILE A 203 -12.96 -2.13 15.20
C ILE A 203 -11.47 -2.07 14.90
N VAL A 204 -10.91 -0.88 15.04
CA VAL A 204 -9.51 -0.59 14.76
C VAL A 204 -8.81 -0.34 16.08
N TYR A 205 -7.90 -1.23 16.47
CA TYR A 205 -7.22 -1.14 17.76
C TYR A 205 -5.74 -0.82 17.58
N ASP A 206 -5.18 -0.12 18.56
CA ASP A 206 -3.75 0.11 18.67
C ASP A 206 -3.16 -0.99 19.56
N MET A 207 -2.14 -1.71 19.09
CA MET A 207 -1.43 -2.68 19.94
C MET A 207 -0.81 -1.98 21.15
N PRO A 208 -0.60 -2.68 22.29
CA PRO A 208 0.29 -2.17 23.33
C PRO A 208 1.59 -1.63 22.72
N PHE A 209 2.12 -0.54 23.29
CA PHE A 209 3.30 0.19 22.79
C PHE A 209 3.08 0.99 21.48
N HIS A 210 1.86 1.08 20.95
CA HIS A 210 1.57 1.77 19.69
C HIS A 210 0.44 2.78 19.84
N GLY A 211 0.46 3.83 19.01
CA GLY A 211 -0.59 4.85 18.95
C GLY A 211 -0.99 5.38 20.33
N LYS A 212 -2.26 5.20 20.68
CA LYS A 212 -2.85 5.63 21.95
C LYS A 212 -2.84 4.54 23.03
N SER A 213 -2.35 3.34 22.73
CA SER A 213 -2.19 2.21 23.66
C SER A 213 -0.80 2.24 24.30
N LEU A 214 -0.75 2.63 25.56
CA LEU A 214 0.51 2.69 26.30
C LEU A 214 1.03 1.28 26.64
N PRO A 215 2.34 1.13 26.90
CA PRO A 215 2.89 -0.07 27.51
C PRO A 215 2.19 -0.43 28.85
N PRO A 216 2.18 -1.71 29.26
CA PRO A 216 1.66 -2.10 30.57
C PRO A 216 2.49 -1.45 31.69
N VAL A 217 1.84 -0.65 32.53
CA VAL A 217 2.49 0.20 33.55
C VAL A 217 2.80 -0.53 34.85
N GLU A 218 2.32 -1.77 35.00
CA GLU A 218 2.59 -2.64 36.16
C GLU A 218 4.04 -3.14 36.20
N LYS A 219 4.80 -2.93 35.13
CA LYS A 219 6.23 -3.26 35.05
C LYS A 219 7.06 -2.08 34.56
N ALA A 220 8.35 -2.12 34.88
CA ALA A 220 9.34 -1.17 34.37
C ALA A 220 9.67 -1.46 32.89
N TRP A 221 8.67 -1.35 32.03
CA TRP A 221 8.73 -1.72 30.61
C TRP A 221 9.88 -1.05 29.85
N TRP A 222 10.32 0.14 30.28
CA TRP A 222 11.44 0.88 29.69
C TRP A 222 12.82 0.26 29.99
N ALA A 223 12.90 -0.59 31.01
CA ALA A 223 14.11 -1.31 31.40
C ALA A 223 14.20 -2.71 30.77
N GLU A 224 13.16 -3.13 30.04
CA GLU A 224 13.06 -4.45 29.43
C GLU A 224 13.08 -4.38 27.90
N ARG A 225 13.61 -5.42 27.26
CA ARG A 225 13.49 -5.55 25.81
C ARG A 225 12.03 -5.84 25.43
N TYR A 226 11.45 -5.00 24.57
CA TYR A 226 10.17 -5.30 23.96
C TYR A 226 10.26 -6.61 23.16
N THR A 227 9.42 -7.58 23.52
CA THR A 227 9.35 -8.89 22.89
C THR A 227 7.88 -9.22 22.65
N LEU A 228 7.47 -9.20 21.38
CA LEU A 228 6.15 -9.64 20.95
C LEU A 228 6.21 -11.14 20.68
N THR A 229 5.66 -11.95 21.59
CA THR A 229 5.55 -13.41 21.37
C THR A 229 4.30 -13.73 20.56
N PRO A 230 4.26 -14.84 19.80
CA PRO A 230 3.07 -15.26 19.07
C PRO A 230 1.83 -15.39 19.97
N GLU A 231 2.00 -15.92 21.19
CA GLU A 231 0.90 -16.09 22.15
C GLU A 231 0.30 -14.74 22.55
N ASN A 232 1.13 -13.74 22.86
CA ASN A 232 0.66 -12.41 23.21
C ASN A 232 0.05 -11.67 22.01
N ALA A 233 0.63 -11.87 20.82
CA ALA A 233 0.12 -11.29 19.58
C ALA A 233 -1.27 -11.84 19.25
N MET A 234 -1.51 -13.15 19.39
CA MET A 234 -2.83 -13.77 19.18
C MET A 234 -3.82 -13.46 20.30
N ALA A 235 -3.36 -13.43 21.56
CA ALA A 235 -4.22 -13.15 22.71
C ALA A 235 -4.90 -11.78 22.60
N LEU A 236 -4.25 -10.79 22.00
CA LEU A 236 -4.80 -9.44 21.85
C LEU A 236 -6.14 -9.42 21.07
N PRO A 237 -6.21 -9.79 19.78
CA PRO A 237 -7.47 -9.80 19.03
C PRO A 237 -8.48 -10.81 19.58
N VAL A 238 -8.04 -11.94 20.12
CA VAL A 238 -8.94 -12.95 20.73
C VAL A 238 -9.64 -12.38 21.96
N GLN A 239 -8.90 -11.83 22.92
CA GLN A 239 -9.48 -11.24 24.13
C GLN A 239 -10.32 -10.00 23.80
N LEU A 240 -9.87 -9.18 22.85
CA LEU A 240 -10.65 -8.04 22.39
C LEU A 240 -12.00 -8.47 21.81
N ALA A 241 -12.03 -9.51 20.97
CA ALA A 241 -13.27 -10.08 20.43
C ALA A 241 -14.21 -10.55 21.55
N GLN A 242 -13.68 -11.28 22.54
CA GLN A 242 -14.44 -11.79 23.66
C GLN A 242 -15.04 -10.67 24.53
N VAL A 243 -14.24 -9.67 24.93
CA VAL A 243 -14.69 -8.55 25.76
C VAL A 243 -15.71 -7.68 25.04
N LEU A 244 -15.59 -7.52 23.72
CA LEU A 244 -16.55 -6.78 22.91
C LEU A 244 -17.78 -7.61 22.51
N GLY A 245 -17.86 -8.89 22.91
CA GLY A 245 -18.97 -9.80 22.64
C GLY A 245 -19.15 -10.10 21.14
N LEU A 246 -18.06 -10.20 20.38
CA LEU A 246 -18.13 -10.44 18.95
C LEU A 246 -18.33 -11.92 18.65
N ASP A 247 -19.39 -12.25 17.90
CA ASP A 247 -19.61 -13.61 17.39
C ASP A 247 -18.69 -13.88 16.19
N ARG A 248 -17.65 -14.67 16.40
CA ARG A 248 -16.70 -15.14 15.38
C ARG A 248 -16.30 -14.04 14.38
N PRO A 249 -15.68 -12.92 14.80
CA PRO A 249 -15.42 -11.79 13.90
C PRO A 249 -14.53 -12.16 12.70
N VAL A 250 -14.45 -11.23 11.76
CA VAL A 250 -13.43 -11.22 10.70
C VAL A 250 -12.20 -10.49 11.21
N PHE A 251 -11.02 -11.03 10.93
CA PHE A 251 -9.74 -10.37 11.20
C PHE A 251 -9.09 -9.90 9.91
N ILE A 252 -8.54 -8.69 9.88
CA ILE A 252 -7.75 -8.16 8.78
C ILE A 252 -6.48 -7.50 9.32
N GLY A 253 -5.33 -7.78 8.70
CA GLY A 253 -4.07 -7.18 9.14
C GLY A 253 -3.03 -7.11 8.03
N SER A 254 -2.09 -6.16 8.16
CA SER A 254 -0.97 -5.99 7.21
C SER A 254 0.40 -6.26 7.83
N SER A 255 1.33 -6.86 7.06
CA SER A 255 2.69 -7.18 7.51
C SER A 255 2.68 -8.08 8.76
N VAL A 256 3.10 -7.58 9.93
CA VAL A 256 2.94 -8.29 11.22
C VAL A 256 1.49 -8.68 11.48
N GLY A 257 0.52 -7.82 11.13
CA GLY A 257 -0.89 -8.18 11.19
C GLY A 257 -1.28 -9.25 10.16
N GLY A 258 -0.62 -9.29 9.00
CA GLY A 258 -0.85 -10.31 7.99
C GLY A 258 -0.33 -11.68 8.42
N MET A 259 0.86 -11.74 9.03
CA MET A 259 1.40 -12.96 9.65
C MET A 259 0.47 -13.45 10.78
N LEU A 260 0.04 -12.52 11.64
CA LEU A 260 -0.90 -12.83 12.73
C LEU A 260 -2.24 -13.38 12.21
N ALA A 261 -2.73 -12.91 11.06
CA ALA A 261 -3.95 -13.43 10.44
C ALA A 261 -3.85 -14.94 10.17
N LEU A 262 -2.70 -15.41 9.68
CA LEU A 262 -2.46 -16.83 9.41
C LEU A 262 -2.35 -17.65 10.70
N ASP A 263 -1.68 -17.12 11.72
CA ASP A 263 -1.60 -17.76 13.04
C ASP A 263 -2.98 -17.89 13.69
N LEU A 264 -3.81 -16.86 13.63
CA LEU A 264 -5.19 -16.90 14.14
C LEU A 264 -6.04 -17.94 13.40
N ALA A 265 -5.91 -18.05 12.08
CA ALA A 265 -6.61 -19.10 11.32
C ALA A 265 -6.18 -20.52 11.73
N ARG A 266 -4.90 -20.70 12.10
CA ARG A 266 -4.36 -21.99 12.49
C ARG A 266 -4.70 -22.37 13.93
N PHE A 267 -4.53 -21.44 14.87
CA PHE A 267 -4.60 -21.72 16.31
C PHE A 267 -5.93 -21.31 16.95
N HIS A 268 -6.70 -20.44 16.30
CA HIS A 268 -7.99 -19.96 16.77
C HIS A 268 -9.11 -20.05 15.69
N PRO A 269 -9.25 -21.17 14.96
CA PRO A 269 -10.21 -21.28 13.84
C PRO A 269 -11.68 -21.15 14.25
N ASP A 270 -12.01 -21.46 15.51
CA ASP A 270 -13.38 -21.34 16.01
C ASP A 270 -13.72 -19.90 16.42
N GLU A 271 -12.72 -19.09 16.78
CA GLU A 271 -12.88 -17.70 17.21
C GLU A 271 -13.06 -16.72 16.03
N PHE A 272 -12.65 -17.10 14.82
CA PHE A 272 -12.74 -16.23 13.64
C PHE A 272 -13.45 -16.93 12.49
N ARG A 273 -14.42 -16.24 11.85
CA ARG A 273 -15.09 -16.79 10.67
C ARG A 273 -14.29 -16.62 9.37
N ALA A 274 -13.40 -15.64 9.34
CA ALA A 274 -12.50 -15.37 8.23
C ALA A 274 -11.30 -14.54 8.70
N VAL A 275 -10.18 -14.70 7.99
CA VAL A 275 -8.98 -13.87 8.17
C VAL A 275 -8.53 -13.32 6.81
N LEU A 276 -7.98 -12.10 6.80
CA LEU A 276 -7.46 -11.44 5.62
C LEU A 276 -6.01 -11.01 5.90
N ALA A 277 -5.06 -11.71 5.28
CA ALA A 277 -3.65 -11.38 5.35
C ALA A 277 -3.29 -10.42 4.19
N LEU A 278 -2.87 -9.19 4.52
CA LEU A 278 -2.39 -8.21 3.55
C LEU A 278 -0.86 -8.12 3.64
N GLU A 279 -0.13 -8.46 2.58
CA GLU A 279 1.35 -8.44 2.64
C GLU A 279 1.89 -9.25 3.85
N GLY A 280 1.22 -10.35 4.21
CA GLY A 280 1.62 -11.30 5.26
C GLY A 280 2.25 -12.52 4.63
N GLY A 281 3.49 -12.84 5.03
CA GLY A 281 4.25 -14.01 4.57
C GLY A 281 4.18 -15.19 5.53
#